data_AF-A0A932NQS9-F1
#
_entry.id   AF-A0A932NQS9-F1
#
_cell.length_a   1.000
_cell.length_b   1.000
_cell.length_c   1.000
_cell.angle_alpha   90.00
_cell.angle_beta   90.00
_cell.angle_gamma   90.00
#
_symmetry.space_group_name_H-M   'P 1'
#
loop_
_entity.id
_entity.type
_entity.pdbx_description
1 polymer ?
#
loop_
_entity_poly.entity_id
_entity_poly.type
_entity_poly.pdbx_seq_one_letter_code
_entity_poly.pdbx_strand_id
1 'polypeptide(L)' 'DRKSVVEERPPGEVTHMGGRQIVPTGVGILNPAFDVTPHCYVHALITEVGVLRPPFGESIALALGHLLQPVPG' A
#
# COMPACT_ATOMS: atom_id res chain seq x y z
N ASP A 1 -5.32 9.87 -13.49
CA ASP A 1 -4.01 10.28 -12.99
C ASP A 1 -4.13 10.93 -11.62
N ARG A 2 -4.53 10.15 -10.60
CA ARG A 2 -4.66 10.66 -9.22
C ARG A 2 -3.44 10.18 -8.45
N LYS A 3 -2.50 11.09 -8.18
CA LYS A 3 -1.31 10.78 -7.39
C LYS A 3 -1.76 10.47 -5.95
N SER A 4 -1.46 9.28 -5.46
CA SER A 4 -1.64 8.95 -4.05
C SER A 4 -0.77 9.88 -3.20
N VAL A 5 -1.38 10.55 -2.24
CA VAL A 5 -0.63 11.34 -1.24
C VAL A 5 0.07 10.35 -0.32
N VAL A 6 1.39 10.43 -0.21
CA VAL A 6 2.18 9.64 0.74
C VAL A 6 2.21 10.38 2.07
N GLU A 7 1.81 9.69 3.14
CA GLU A 7 1.86 10.21 4.51
C GLU A 7 3.32 10.37 4.96
N GLU A 8 3.68 11.54 5.50
CA GLU A 8 4.94 11.74 6.23
C GLU A 8 4.69 11.50 7.72
N ARG A 9 5.42 10.56 8.31
CA ARG A 9 5.25 10.16 9.71
C ARG A 9 6.20 10.88 10.65
N PRO A 10 5.91 10.92 11.96
CA PRO A 10 6.75 11.59 12.93
C PRO A 10 8.22 11.09 12.86
N PRO A 11 9.21 12.00 12.93
CA PRO A 11 10.63 11.62 12.86
C PRO A 11 11.08 10.77 14.07
N GLY A 12 10.28 10.73 15.14
CA GLY A 12 10.48 9.88 16.31
C GLY A 12 10.62 8.39 15.97
N GLU A 13 9.89 7.91 14.96
CA GLU A 13 9.90 6.50 14.56
C GLU A 13 11.22 6.05 13.94
N VAL A 14 11.99 6.99 13.37
CA VAL A 14 13.32 6.76 12.81
C VAL A 14 14.40 7.06 13.86
N THR A 15 14.22 8.12 14.64
CA THR A 15 15.24 8.60 15.60
C THR A 15 15.29 7.81 16.90
N HIS A 16 14.22 7.08 17.25
CA HIS A 16 14.09 6.33 18.49
C HIS A 16 13.64 4.89 18.26
N MET A 17 14.19 3.96 19.04
CA MET A 17 13.77 2.56 19.08
C MET A 17 13.65 2.11 20.53
N GLY A 18 12.51 1.49 20.89
CA GLY A 18 12.23 1.10 22.28
C GLY A 18 12.29 2.26 23.28
N GLY A 19 11.93 3.47 22.85
CA GLY A 19 11.98 4.69 23.67
C GLY A 19 13.39 5.29 23.86
N ARG A 20 14.43 4.71 23.25
CA ARG A 20 15.82 5.22 23.32
C ARG A 20 16.21 5.88 22.00
N GLN A 21 16.88 7.02 22.08
CA GLN A 21 17.42 7.70 20.90
C GLN A 21 18.57 6.88 20.29
N ILE A 22 18.52 6.66 18.98
CA ILE A 22 19.51 5.90 18.20
C ILE A 22 20.15 6.70 17.05
N VAL A 23 19.62 7.91 16.76
CA VAL A 23 20.13 8.83 15.74
C VAL A 23 20.68 10.09 16.41
N PRO A 24 21.79 10.70 15.93
CA PRO A 24 22.31 11.96 16.47
C PRO A 24 21.30 13.12 16.41
N THR A 25 21.38 14.03 17.37
CA THR A 25 20.54 15.24 17.41
C THR A 25 20.88 16.19 16.25
N GLY A 26 19.86 16.80 15.65
CA GLY A 26 20.01 17.81 14.59
C GLY A 26 20.09 17.26 13.16
N VAL A 27 19.99 15.93 12.99
CA VAL A 27 19.95 15.29 11.66
C VAL A 27 18.54 15.40 11.07
N GLY A 28 18.45 15.79 9.80
CA GLY A 28 17.18 15.81 9.06
C GLY A 28 16.67 14.39 8.77
N ILE A 29 15.36 14.19 8.87
CA ILE A 29 14.70 12.88 8.70
C ILE A 29 13.71 12.93 7.55
N LEU A 30 13.72 11.89 6.74
CA LEU A 30 12.68 11.57 5.76
C LEU A 30 11.96 10.31 6.25
N ASN A 31 10.64 10.36 6.42
CA ASN A 31 9.88 9.23 6.94
C ASN A 31 8.52 9.06 6.24
N PRO A 32 8.51 8.82 4.91
CA PRO A 32 7.30 8.46 4.20
C PRO A 32 6.81 7.09 4.70
N ALA A 33 5.52 7.01 5.02
CA ALA A 33 4.88 5.80 5.52
C ALA A 33 4.75 4.70 4.47
N PHE A 34 4.67 5.09 3.19
CA PHE A 34 4.34 4.22 2.07
C PHE A 34 5.13 4.61 0.82
N ASP A 35 5.28 3.66 -0.09
CA ASP A 35 5.68 3.89 -1.47
C ASP A 35 4.65 3.27 -2.44
N VAL A 36 4.84 3.50 -3.73
CA VAL A 36 4.01 2.92 -4.78
C VAL A 36 4.84 1.90 -5.55
N THR A 37 4.37 0.64 -5.59
CA THR A 37 4.94 -0.40 -6.43
C THR A 37 4.22 -0.44 -7.79
N PRO A 38 4.90 -0.15 -8.93
CA PRO A 38 4.33 -0.33 -10.26
C PRO A 38 3.81 -1.74 -10.51
N HIS A 39 2.68 -1.86 -11.22
CA HIS A 39 2.02 -3.14 -11.44
C HIS A 39 2.88 -4.16 -12.23
N CYS A 40 3.87 -3.71 -13.01
CA CYS A 40 4.79 -4.58 -13.73
C CYS A 40 5.73 -5.38 -12.81
N TYR A 41 5.86 -4.98 -11.53
CA TYR A 41 6.61 -5.72 -10.52
C TYR A 41 5.72 -6.65 -9.66
N VAL A 42 4.41 -6.68 -9.90
CA VAL A 42 3.46 -7.51 -9.15
C VAL A 42 3.04 -8.71 -9.99
N HIS A 43 3.29 -9.93 -9.48
CA HIS A 43 2.94 -11.17 -10.20
C HIS A 43 1.43 -11.50 -10.15
N ALA A 44 0.79 -11.25 -9.01
CA ALA A 44 -0.63 -11.52 -8.76
C ALA A 44 -1.15 -10.70 -7.58
N LEU A 45 -2.47 -10.46 -7.53
CA LEU A 45 -3.17 -9.93 -6.36
C LEU A 45 -4.01 -11.05 -5.74
N ILE A 46 -3.85 -11.31 -4.44
CA ILE A 46 -4.65 -12.31 -3.72
C ILE A 46 -5.82 -11.59 -3.05
N THR A 47 -7.03 -12.06 -3.33
CA THR A 47 -8.28 -11.45 -2.85
C THR A 47 -9.23 -12.54 -2.33
N GLU A 48 -10.30 -12.13 -1.66
CA GLU A 48 -11.38 -13.00 -1.18
C GLU A 48 -12.18 -13.68 -2.31
N VAL A 49 -12.12 -13.15 -3.54
CA VAL A 49 -12.74 -13.75 -4.73
C VAL A 49 -11.77 -14.53 -5.61
N GLY A 50 -10.53 -14.75 -5.13
CA GLY A 50 -9.51 -15.55 -5.80
C GLY A 50 -8.25 -14.76 -6.16
N VAL A 51 -7.44 -15.33 -7.07
CA VAL A 51 -6.13 -14.79 -7.47
C VAL A 51 -6.27 -14.04 -8.80
N LEU A 52 -5.99 -12.73 -8.78
CA LEU A 52 -6.01 -11.88 -9.97
C LEU A 52 -4.63 -11.82 -10.61
N ARG A 53 -4.58 -11.90 -11.95
CA ARG A 53 -3.35 -11.88 -12.76
C ARG A 53 -3.41 -10.76 -13.81
N PRO A 54 -2.27 -10.28 -14.33
CA PRO A 54 -2.27 -9.35 -15.46
C PRO A 54 -3.08 -9.87 -16.66
N PRO A 55 -3.75 -8.99 -17.42
CA PRO A 55 -3.80 -7.53 -17.27
C PRO A 55 -4.70 -7.11 -16.10
N PHE A 56 -4.13 -6.38 -15.13
CA PHE A 56 -4.80 -6.13 -13.85
C PHE A 56 -6.08 -5.30 -13.97
N GLY A 57 -6.18 -4.41 -14.96
CA GLY A 57 -7.41 -3.64 -15.20
C GLY A 57 -8.63 -4.54 -15.45
N GLU A 58 -8.47 -5.56 -16.29
CA GLU A 58 -9.55 -6.50 -16.63
C GLU A 58 -9.86 -7.43 -15.45
N SER A 59 -8.83 -8.01 -14.83
CA SER A 59 -9.03 -8.92 -13.70
C SER A 59 -9.66 -8.23 -12.49
N ILE A 60 -9.30 -6.98 -12.22
CA ILE A 60 -9.90 -6.19 -11.11
C ILE A 60 -11.36 -5.85 -11.44
N ALA A 61 -11.67 -5.45 -12.68
CA ALA A 61 -13.04 -5.15 -13.08
C ALA A 61 -13.96 -6.38 -12.93
N LEU A 62 -13.50 -7.56 -13.34
CA LEU A 62 -14.23 -8.82 -13.16
C LEU A 62 -14.45 -9.15 -11.66
N ALA A 63 -13.41 -9.00 -10.84
CA ALA A 63 -13.50 -9.24 -9.39
C ALA A 63 -14.53 -8.32 -8.71
N LEU A 64 -14.53 -7.02 -9.04
CA LEU A 64 -15.54 -6.08 -8.53
C LEU A 64 -16.96 -6.45 -9.00
N GLY A 65 -17.11 -6.95 -10.22
CA GLY A 65 -18.40 -7.44 -10.73
C GLY A 65 -18.97 -8.61 -9.91
N HIS A 66 -18.12 -9.51 -9.40
CA HIS A 66 -18.55 -10.60 -8.51
C HIS A 66 -19.02 -10.11 -7.14
N LEU A 67 -18.32 -9.14 -6.56
CA LEU A 67 -18.66 -8.59 -5.24
C LEU A 67 -19.95 -7.75 -5.23
N LEU A 68 -20.33 -7.21 -6.38
CA LEU A 68 -21.53 -6.38 -6.53
C LEU A 68 -22.80 -7.19 -6.88
N GLN A 69 -22.71 -8.53 -6.92
CA GLN A 69 -23.89 -9.38 -7.05
C GLN A 69 -24.75 -9.24 -5.78
N PRO A 70 -26.07 -8.98 -5.89
CA PRO A 70 -26.93 -8.91 -4.72
C PRO A 70 -26.92 -10.25 -3.98
N VAL A 71 -26.71 -10.22 -2.67
CA VAL A 71 -26.81 -11.42 -1.82
C VAL A 71 -28.26 -11.92 -1.93
N PRO A 72 -28.51 -13.17 -2.39
CA PRO A 72 -29.85 -13.71 -2.39
C PRO A 72 -30.37 -13.76 -0.95
N GLY A 73 -31.55 -13.16 -0.73
CA GLY A 73 -32.27 -13.23 0.54
C GLY A 73 -32.83 -14.61 0.82
#